data_AF-A0A365UD24-F1
#
_entry.id   AF-A0A365UD24-F1
#
_cell.length_a   1.000
_cell.length_b   1.000
_cell.length_c   1.000
_cell.angle_alpha   90.00
_cell.angle_beta   90.00
_cell.angle_gamma   90.00
#
_symmetry.space_group_name_H-M   'P 1'
#
loop_
_entity.id
_entity.type
_entity.pdbx_description
1 polymer ?
#
loop_
_entity_poly.entity_id
_entity_poly.type
_entity_poly.pdbx_seq_one_letter_code
_entity_poly.pdbx_strand_id
1 'polypeptide(L)' 'MNGGGGGLLWLVIVGVLVVIPFWKLLPRFGIPSWVALAALIPFGALVLLWVMAFKDDGGRA' A
#
# COMPACT_ATOMS: atom_id res chain seq x y z
N MET A 1 -4.38 29.28 -14.30
CA MET A 1 -4.62 28.41 -13.13
C MET A 1 -5.43 27.20 -13.60
N ASN A 2 -4.81 26.04 -13.84
CA ASN A 2 -5.51 24.85 -14.34
C ASN A 2 -6.19 24.12 -13.17
N GLY A 3 -7.31 24.65 -12.69
CA GLY A 3 -8.13 24.03 -11.65
C GLY A 3 -9.02 22.93 -12.24
N GLY A 4 -8.91 21.70 -11.74
CA GLY A 4 -9.80 20.59 -12.07
C GLY A 4 -9.07 19.31 -12.46
N GLY A 5 -8.54 19.22 -13.68
CA GLY A 5 -7.94 17.98 -14.21
C GLY A 5 -6.54 17.64 -13.68
N GLY A 6 -5.70 18.66 -13.45
CA GLY A 6 -4.34 18.45 -12.92
C GLY A 6 -4.34 17.91 -11.48
N GLY A 7 -5.33 18.33 -10.69
CA GLY A 7 -5.59 17.79 -9.36
C GLY A 7 -5.85 16.31 -9.43
N LEU A 8 -6.95 15.89 -10.10
CA LEU A 8 -7.38 14.49 -10.21
C LEU A 8 -6.30 13.54 -10.75
N LEU A 9 -5.54 13.96 -11.75
CA LEU A 9 -4.45 13.13 -12.28
C LEU A 9 -3.35 12.92 -11.23
N TRP A 10 -3.04 13.94 -10.44
CA TRP A 10 -2.01 13.85 -9.40
C TRP A 10 -2.34 12.83 -8.31
N LEU A 11 -3.57 12.82 -7.77
CA LEU A 11 -3.92 11.83 -6.75
C LEU A 11 -4.05 10.39 -7.26
N VAL A 12 -4.36 10.18 -8.54
CA VAL A 12 -4.28 8.84 -9.14
C VAL A 12 -2.82 8.39 -9.21
N ILE A 13 -1.92 9.26 -9.68
CA ILE A 13 -0.47 8.96 -9.74
C ILE A 13 0.07 8.63 -8.35
N VAL A 14 -0.20 9.47 -7.35
CA VAL A 14 0.23 9.26 -5.97
C VAL A 14 -0.37 7.96 -5.41
N GLY A 15 -1.67 7.73 -5.62
CA GLY A 15 -2.33 6.51 -5.16
C GLY A 15 -1.70 5.25 -5.75
N VAL A 16 -1.37 5.26 -7.04
CA VAL A 16 -0.67 4.15 -7.71
C VAL A 16 0.74 3.96 -7.14
N LEU A 17 1.50 5.04 -6.95
CA LEU A 17 2.84 4.99 -6.35
C LEU A 17 2.82 4.41 -4.92
N VAL A 18 1.75 4.67 -4.17
CA VAL A 18 1.56 4.10 -2.82
C VAL A 18 1.11 2.65 -2.88
N VAL A 19 0.17 2.27 -3.74
CA VAL A 19 -0.41 0.91 -3.76
C VAL A 19 0.53 -0.12 -4.36
N ILE A 20 1.26 0.21 -5.44
CA ILE A 20 2.16 -0.72 -6.14
C ILE A 20 3.19 -1.41 -5.22
N PRO A 21 3.93 -0.71 -4.35
CA PRO A 21 4.90 -1.37 -3.48
C PRO A 21 4.23 -2.38 -2.54
N PHE A 22 3.07 -2.04 -1.95
CA PHE A 22 2.31 -2.98 -1.12
C PHE A 22 1.82 -4.17 -1.94
N TRP A 23 1.37 -3.95 -3.17
CA TRP A 23 0.92 -5.03 -4.06
C TRP A 23 2.04 -6.05 -4.32
N LYS A 24 3.30 -5.61 -4.41
CA LYS A 24 4.47 -6.50 -4.54
C LYS A 24 4.94 -7.11 -3.22
N LEU A 25 4.75 -6.42 -2.10
CA LEU A 25 5.18 -6.87 -0.77
C LEU A 25 4.24 -7.91 -0.18
N LEU A 26 2.92 -7.64 -0.17
CA LEU A 26 1.91 -8.45 0.50
C LEU A 26 1.94 -9.96 0.12
N PRO A 27 2.09 -10.36 -1.16
CA PRO A 27 2.15 -11.77 -1.54
C PRO A 27 3.36 -12.50 -0.95
N ARG A 28 4.47 -11.80 -0.71
CA ARG A 28 5.68 -12.41 -0.08
C ARG A 28 5.41 -12.84 1.34
N PHE A 29 4.43 -12.23 1.99
CA PHE A 29 3.97 -12.58 3.31
C PHE A 29 2.67 -13.40 3.26
N GLY A 30 2.26 -13.98 2.13
CA GLY A 30 1.01 -14.74 2.03
C GLY A 30 -0.27 -13.91 2.23
N ILE A 31 -0.20 -12.58 2.15
CA ILE A 31 -1.36 -11.69 2.24
C ILE A 31 -1.92 -11.47 0.83
N PRO A 32 -3.24 -11.55 0.63
CA PRO A 32 -3.81 -11.32 -0.68
C PRO A 32 -3.56 -9.89 -1.17
N SER A 33 -3.13 -9.81 -2.42
CA SER A 33 -2.74 -8.59 -3.13
C SER A 33 -3.75 -7.43 -3.09
N TRP A 34 -5.05 -7.72 -3.16
CA TRP A 34 -6.10 -6.68 -3.17
C TRP A 34 -6.14 -5.84 -1.89
N VAL A 35 -5.58 -6.37 -0.79
CA VAL A 35 -5.47 -5.68 0.50
C VAL A 35 -4.53 -4.47 0.41
N ALA A 36 -3.67 -4.38 -0.62
CA ALA A 36 -2.80 -3.22 -0.87
C ALA A 36 -3.60 -1.91 -1.03
N LEU A 37 -4.87 -1.97 -1.43
CA LEU A 37 -5.74 -0.80 -1.51
C LEU A 37 -5.95 -0.11 -0.15
N ALA A 38 -5.87 -0.84 0.96
CA ALA A 38 -5.95 -0.24 2.28
C ALA A 38 -4.78 0.74 2.55
N ALA A 39 -3.66 0.62 1.82
CA ALA A 39 -2.54 1.55 1.92
C ALA A 39 -2.84 2.97 1.39
N LEU A 40 -3.94 3.15 0.62
CA LEU A 40 -4.42 4.48 0.24
C LEU A 40 -4.81 5.32 1.47
N ILE A 41 -5.20 4.66 2.56
CA ILE A 41 -5.48 5.30 3.84
C ILE A 41 -4.19 5.23 4.67
N PRO A 42 -3.65 6.37 5.15
CA PRO A 42 -2.39 6.38 5.89
C PRO A 42 -2.34 5.38 7.05
N PHE A 43 -3.45 5.24 7.78
CA PHE A 43 -3.57 4.28 8.87
C PHE A 43 -3.62 2.82 8.39
N GLY A 44 -4.23 2.55 7.23
CA GLY A 44 -4.21 1.23 6.62
C GLY A 44 -2.81 0.81 6.18
N ALA A 45 -2.02 1.74 5.63
CA ALA A 45 -0.61 1.50 5.33
C ALA A 45 0.20 1.13 6.60
N LEU A 46 -0.01 1.85 7.71
CA LEU A 46 0.65 1.56 8.98
C LEU A 46 0.28 0.16 9.51
N VAL A 47 -1.00 -0.20 9.49
CA VAL A 47 -1.46 -1.53 9.91
C VAL A 47 -0.86 -2.62 9.03
N LEU A 48 -0.81 -2.42 7.71
CA LEU A 48 -0.22 -3.40 6.79
C LEU A 48 1.27 -3.59 7.06
N LEU A 49 2.01 -2.51 7.28
CA LEU A 49 3.43 -2.58 7.65
C LEU A 49 3.62 -3.31 8.98
N TRP A 50 2.80 -3.00 9.99
CA TRP A 50 2.83 -3.68 11.28
C TRP A 50 2.60 -5.19 11.12
N VAL A 51 1.53 -5.59 10.45
CA VAL A 51 1.23 -7.01 10.18
C VAL A 51 2.35 -7.71 9.41
N MET A 52 2.97 -7.03 8.43
CA MET A 52 4.10 -7.60 7.69
C MET A 52 5.34 -7.76 8.58
N ALA A 53 5.63 -6.81 9.47
CA ALA A 53 6.76 -6.89 10.41
C ALA A 53 6.64 -8.12 11.33
N PHE A 54 5.51 -8.30 12.01
CA PHE A 54 5.31 -9.45 12.89
C PHE A 54 5.26 -10.79 12.15
N LYS A 55 4.92 -10.78 10.86
CA LYS A 55 4.89 -12.00 10.05
C LYS A 55 6.25 -12.36 9.44
N ASP A 56 7.17 -11.41 9.29
CA ASP A 56 8.57 -11.68 8.93
C ASP A 56 9.33 -12.33 10.11
N ASP A 57 9.06 -11.84 11.33
CA ASP A 57 9.74 -12.32 12.54
C ASP A 57 9.41 -13.79 12.89
N GLY A 58 8.23 -14.29 12.49
CA GLY A 58 7.83 -15.69 12.71
C GLY A 58 8.40 -16.72 11.72
N GLY A 59 9.11 -16.29 10.67
CA GLY A 59 9.67 -17.16 9.63
C GLY A 59 11.18 -17.44 9.75
N ARG A 60 11.84 -16.87 10.77
CA ARG A 60 13.29 -17.03 11.05
C ARG A 60 13.55 -17.71 12.40
N ALA A 61 12.83 -18.81 12.68
CA ALA A 61 13.15 -19.73 13.78
C ALA A 61 13.77 -21.02 13.25
#